data_AF-A0AAE0BTZ7-F1
#
_entry.id   AF-A0AAE0BTZ7-F1
#
_cell.length_a   1.000
_cell.length_b   1.000
_cell.length_c   1.000
_cell.angle_alpha   90.00
_cell.angle_beta   90.00
_cell.angle_gamma   90.00
#
_symmetry.space_group_name_H-M   'P 1'
#
loop_
_entity.id
_entity.type
_entity.pdbx_description
1 polymer ?
#
loop_
_entity_poly.entity_id
_entity_poly.type
_entity_poly.pdbx_seq_one_letter_code
_entity_poly.pdbx_strand_id
1 'polypeptide(L)'
;MSALQWKRWWEPPTMQQYLFSSLWSRPGDRFADMLTRTVIKSPPMARFAAASGLLFELAAPLALLDARAARLFGCVAFAFHVGVFQMQGISFLSYWSPALLMFLVDPAPLEWSTLLPPQDAGAAALWCWRIAAGHCACQLFVAFSFLEAYTSGMLPFTCMPVFAVSTNLFDPTIPHSFVMTGGEVRCAGHMGDVEWKGPQFQDPWFQLTHREVEALPFPAMWLVVGKAVSSKTLIRRTHSGQVKLVAEHLPTRGLKRKLRNTMENTLNNLALPKYAESGFALFANFEVPEELLDRVRLVTRILLCGCASDAYDRCKLEELVEAQRTCRELFDRVVQTKQLPASPVLFERGISLLR
;
A
#
# COMPACT_ATOMS: atom_id res chain seq x y z
N MET A 1 -9.16 -19.34 -0.56
CA MET A 1 -7.87 -18.89 -1.11
C MET A 1 -7.49 -19.77 -2.29
N SER A 2 -7.98 -19.45 -3.48
CA SER A 2 -7.17 -19.72 -4.67
C SER A 2 -5.92 -18.87 -4.50
N ALA A 3 -4.84 -19.51 -4.06
CA ALA A 3 -3.47 -19.03 -4.00
C ALA A 3 -3.23 -17.55 -3.59
N LEU A 4 -2.24 -17.33 -2.72
CA LEU A 4 -1.21 -16.36 -3.14
C LEU A 4 -0.78 -16.84 -4.53
N GLN A 5 -1.53 -16.48 -5.58
CA GLN A 5 -1.07 -16.67 -6.93
C GLN A 5 0.18 -15.83 -6.88
N TRP A 6 1.34 -16.48 -7.00
CA TRP A 6 2.62 -15.85 -7.27
C TRP A 6 2.47 -15.16 -8.63
N LYS A 7 1.57 -14.17 -8.68
CA LYS A 7 1.40 -13.25 -9.77
C LYS A 7 2.67 -12.45 -9.70
N ARG A 8 3.30 -12.40 -10.85
CA ARG A 8 4.48 -11.62 -11.11
C ARG A 8 4.18 -10.20 -10.62
N TRP A 9 4.86 -9.78 -9.57
CA TRP A 9 4.66 -8.46 -8.96
C TRP A 9 4.94 -7.32 -9.95
N TRP A 10 5.76 -7.62 -10.96
CA TRP A 10 6.04 -6.75 -12.11
C TRP A 10 4.90 -6.65 -13.13
N GLU A 11 3.74 -7.26 -12.89
CA GLU A 11 2.57 -7.10 -13.74
C GLU A 11 1.87 -5.76 -13.50
N PRO A 12 1.21 -5.20 -14.54
CA PRO A 12 0.52 -3.91 -14.46
C PRO A 12 -0.39 -3.69 -13.25
N PRO A 13 -1.25 -4.66 -12.83
CA PRO A 13 -2.28 -4.39 -11.83
C PRO A 13 -1.74 -3.89 -10.50
N THR A 14 -0.57 -4.39 -10.08
CA THR A 14 0.06 -3.98 -8.81
C THR A 14 0.51 -2.53 -8.88
N MET A 15 1.18 -2.14 -9.97
CA MET A 15 1.63 -0.75 -10.17
C MET A 15 0.42 0.20 -10.36
N GLN A 16 -0.60 -0.23 -11.10
CA GLN A 16 -1.84 0.52 -11.27
C GLN A 16 -2.52 0.78 -9.94
N GLN A 17 -2.57 -0.22 -9.04
CA GLN A 17 -3.11 -0.06 -7.69
C GLN A 17 -2.36 1.04 -6.93
N TYR A 18 -1.02 0.98 -6.85
CA TYR A 18 -0.26 1.95 -6.05
C TYR A 18 -0.39 3.37 -6.57
N LEU A 19 -0.30 3.53 -7.89
CA LEU A 19 -0.49 4.81 -8.52
C LEU A 19 -1.91 5.33 -8.30
N PHE A 20 -2.93 4.49 -8.45
CA PHE A 20 -4.33 4.88 -8.22
C PHE A 20 -4.57 5.27 -6.77
N SER A 21 -4.09 4.49 -5.80
CA SER A 21 -4.15 4.83 -4.37
C SER A 21 -3.46 6.16 -4.07
N SER A 22 -2.30 6.43 -4.67
CA SER A 22 -1.59 7.69 -4.48
C SER A 22 -2.35 8.92 -4.98
N LEU A 23 -3.18 8.78 -6.02
CA LEU A 23 -4.03 9.88 -6.51
C LEU A 23 -5.14 10.26 -5.52
N TRP A 24 -5.56 9.35 -4.64
CA TRP A 24 -6.48 9.65 -3.54
C TRP A 24 -5.74 10.37 -2.41
N SER A 25 -4.66 9.75 -1.91
CA SER A 25 -4.02 10.18 -0.66
C SER A 25 -3.11 11.38 -0.84
N ARG A 26 -2.31 11.41 -1.91
CA ARG A 26 -1.26 12.41 -2.15
C ARG A 26 -1.26 12.86 -3.60
N PRO A 27 -2.31 13.55 -4.08
CA PRO A 27 -2.31 14.08 -5.44
C PRO A 27 -1.08 14.96 -5.67
N GLY A 28 -0.46 14.81 -6.84
CA GLY A 28 0.69 15.61 -7.23
C GLY A 28 0.32 16.92 -7.88
N ASP A 29 1.34 17.62 -8.34
CA ASP A 29 1.10 18.72 -9.27
C ASP A 29 0.47 18.20 -10.58
N ARG A 30 0.12 19.13 -11.47
CA ARG A 30 -0.52 18.78 -12.75
C ARG A 30 0.31 17.82 -13.60
N PHE A 31 1.63 17.90 -13.53
CA PHE A 31 2.51 17.06 -14.32
C PHE A 31 2.55 15.63 -13.76
N ALA A 32 2.75 15.51 -12.44
CA ALA A 32 2.71 14.24 -11.74
C ALA A 32 1.35 13.55 -11.89
N ASP A 33 0.24 14.28 -11.72
CA ASP A 33 -1.11 13.75 -11.91
C ASP A 33 -1.30 13.19 -13.34
N MET A 34 -0.95 13.99 -14.36
CA MET A 34 -1.01 13.56 -15.77
C MET A 34 -0.19 12.29 -16.01
N LEU A 35 1.06 12.25 -15.52
CA LEU A 35 1.95 11.10 -15.70
C LEU A 35 1.40 9.86 -15.01
N THR A 36 1.00 9.98 -13.75
CA THR A 36 0.42 8.90 -12.94
C THR A 36 -0.83 8.33 -13.61
N ARG A 37 -1.77 9.18 -14.06
CA ARG A 37 -2.96 8.74 -14.81
C ARG A 37 -2.62 8.05 -16.12
N THR A 38 -1.60 8.54 -16.83
CA THR A 38 -1.15 7.94 -18.09
C THR A 38 -0.60 6.53 -17.86
N VAL A 39 0.20 6.34 -16.81
CA VAL A 39 0.73 5.01 -16.45
C VAL A 39 -0.38 4.06 -16.01
N ILE A 40 -1.34 4.52 -15.20
CA ILE A 40 -2.49 3.69 -14.78
C ILE A 40 -3.26 3.15 -15.98
N LYS A 41 -3.56 4.03 -16.95
CA LYS A 41 -4.34 3.68 -18.16
C LYS A 41 -3.57 2.85 -19.19
N SER A 42 -2.25 2.70 -19.04
CA SER A 42 -1.39 2.03 -20.00
C SER A 42 -0.71 0.81 -19.35
N PRO A 43 -1.30 -0.38 -19.46
CA PRO A 43 -0.70 -1.60 -18.92
C PRO A 43 0.76 -1.81 -19.35
N PRO A 44 1.17 -1.57 -20.62
CA PRO A 44 2.58 -1.68 -20.99
C PRO A 44 3.50 -0.73 -20.21
N MET A 45 3.08 0.51 -19.98
CA MET A 45 3.87 1.47 -19.18
C MET A 45 3.92 1.07 -17.70
N ALA A 46 2.79 0.61 -17.14
CA ALA A 46 2.76 0.11 -15.77
C ALA A 46 3.67 -1.11 -15.57
N ARG A 47 3.68 -2.06 -16.53
CA ARG A 47 4.61 -3.19 -16.53
C ARG A 47 6.06 -2.71 -16.62
N PHE A 48 6.35 -1.78 -17.53
CA PHE A 48 7.69 -1.22 -17.69
C PHE A 48 8.17 -0.54 -16.40
N ALA A 49 7.33 0.27 -15.77
CA ALA A 49 7.64 0.91 -14.50
C ALA A 49 7.90 -0.12 -13.39
N ALA A 50 7.07 -1.16 -13.28
CA ALA A 50 7.23 -2.21 -12.28
C ALA A 50 8.50 -3.04 -12.50
N ALA A 51 8.77 -3.44 -13.75
CA ALA A 51 10.00 -4.15 -14.12
C ALA A 51 11.25 -3.28 -13.92
N SER A 52 11.17 -1.98 -14.20
CA SER A 52 12.26 -1.04 -13.95
C SER A 52 12.56 -0.91 -12.46
N GLY A 53 11.53 -0.95 -11.60
CA GLY A 53 11.72 -1.06 -10.15
C GLY A 53 12.51 -2.30 -9.76
N LEU A 54 12.20 -3.48 -10.33
CA LEU A 54 12.98 -4.70 -10.08
C LEU A 54 14.44 -4.56 -10.52
N LEU A 55 14.66 -4.03 -11.73
CA LEU A 55 16.01 -3.83 -12.25
C LEU A 55 16.80 -2.85 -11.39
N PHE A 56 16.14 -1.80 -10.90
CA PHE A 56 16.73 -0.85 -9.97
C PHE A 56 17.20 -1.53 -8.68
N GLU A 57 16.35 -2.34 -8.04
CA GLU A 57 16.72 -3.07 -6.82
C GLU A 57 17.87 -4.07 -7.07
N LEU A 58 17.86 -4.77 -8.20
CA LEU A 58 18.93 -5.70 -8.58
C LEU A 58 20.25 -5.00 -8.96
N ALA A 59 20.19 -3.72 -9.33
CA ALA A 59 21.38 -2.93 -9.62
C ALA A 59 22.14 -2.53 -8.36
N ALA A 60 21.48 -2.46 -7.20
CA ALA A 60 22.12 -1.98 -5.96
C ALA A 60 23.31 -2.85 -5.52
N PRO A 61 23.23 -4.20 -5.50
CA PRO A 61 24.38 -5.04 -5.18
C PRO A 61 25.50 -4.94 -6.24
N LEU A 62 25.14 -4.79 -7.51
CA LEU A 62 26.12 -4.66 -8.60
C LEU A 62 26.88 -3.33 -8.52
N ALA A 63 26.22 -2.28 -8.05
CA ALA A 63 26.82 -0.97 -7.83
C ALA A 63 27.95 -1.01 -6.79
N LEU A 64 27.94 -1.98 -5.87
CA LEU A 64 29.00 -2.14 -4.87
C LEU A 64 30.29 -2.75 -5.44
N LEU A 65 30.30 -3.25 -6.68
CA LEU A 65 31.45 -3.94 -7.27
C LEU A 65 32.37 -3.03 -8.10
N ASP A 66 31.91 -1.82 -8.47
CA ASP A 66 32.66 -0.89 -9.30
C ASP A 66 32.33 0.56 -8.94
N ALA A 67 33.34 1.42 -8.86
CA ALA A 67 33.15 2.80 -8.41
C ALA A 67 32.34 3.68 -9.37
N ARG A 68 32.37 3.39 -10.68
CA ARG A 68 31.57 4.14 -11.66
C ARG A 68 30.11 3.66 -11.58
N ALA A 69 29.90 2.36 -11.45
CA ALA A 69 28.59 1.78 -11.20
C ALA A 69 27.97 2.31 -9.91
N ALA A 70 28.75 2.40 -8.82
CA ALA A 70 28.34 3.02 -7.56
C ALA A 70 27.80 4.44 -7.78
N ARG A 71 28.60 5.31 -8.40
CA ARG A 71 28.19 6.71 -8.65
C ARG A 71 26.95 6.81 -9.53
N LEU A 72 26.91 6.03 -10.62
CA LEU A 72 25.76 6.00 -11.51
C LEU A 72 24.51 5.55 -10.76
N PHE A 73 24.61 4.48 -9.96
CA PHE A 73 23.53 3.99 -9.13
C PHE A 73 23.08 5.05 -8.11
N GLY A 74 24.01 5.72 -7.41
CA GLY A 74 23.68 6.81 -6.48
C GLY A 74 22.85 7.91 -7.14
N CYS A 75 23.25 8.37 -8.34
CA CYS A 75 22.49 9.35 -9.11
C CYS A 75 21.11 8.84 -9.54
N VAL A 76 21.04 7.60 -10.08
CA VAL A 76 19.79 6.98 -10.54
C VAL A 76 18.84 6.74 -9.36
N ALA A 77 19.35 6.27 -8.23
CA ALA A 77 18.58 6.04 -7.01
C ALA A 77 18.02 7.34 -6.45
N PHE A 78 18.83 8.41 -6.41
CA PHE A 78 18.33 9.72 -6.00
C PHE A 78 17.21 10.20 -6.92
N ALA A 79 17.40 10.12 -8.25
CA ALA A 79 16.37 10.47 -9.23
C ALA A 79 15.12 9.59 -9.11
N PHE A 80 15.26 8.29 -8.83
CA PHE A 80 14.17 7.37 -8.58
C PHE A 80 13.32 7.82 -7.38
N HIS A 81 13.95 8.12 -6.24
CA HIS A 81 13.22 8.58 -5.05
C HIS A 81 12.59 9.97 -5.23
N VAL A 82 13.21 10.88 -5.98
CA VAL A 82 12.56 12.13 -6.42
C VAL A 82 11.32 11.80 -7.25
N GLY A 83 11.41 10.86 -8.19
CA GLY A 83 10.29 10.39 -8.99
C GLY A 83 9.17 9.79 -8.15
N VAL A 84 9.48 8.96 -7.16
CA VAL A 84 8.50 8.40 -6.20
C VAL A 84 7.84 9.51 -5.39
N PHE A 85 8.60 10.49 -4.89
CA PHE A 85 8.04 11.64 -4.20
C PHE A 85 7.11 12.45 -5.11
N GLN A 86 7.51 12.73 -6.35
CA GLN A 86 6.71 13.48 -7.29
C GLN A 86 5.44 12.74 -7.70
N MET A 87 5.52 11.45 -8.05
CA MET A 87 4.37 10.70 -8.52
C MET A 87 3.45 10.24 -7.40
N GLN A 88 4.00 9.76 -6.28
CA GLN A 88 3.26 9.11 -5.21
C GLN A 88 3.16 9.95 -3.92
N GLY A 89 3.89 11.07 -3.84
CA GLY A 89 3.95 11.90 -2.64
C GLY A 89 4.72 11.27 -1.47
N ILE A 90 5.41 10.14 -1.69
CA ILE A 90 6.13 9.41 -0.64
C ILE A 90 7.55 9.95 -0.51
N SER A 91 7.83 10.63 0.61
CA SER A 91 9.17 11.16 0.92
C SER A 91 10.09 10.06 1.43
N PHE A 92 10.58 9.25 0.50
CA PHE A 92 11.71 8.35 0.74
C PHE A 92 13.06 9.08 0.74
N LEU A 93 13.11 10.30 0.21
CA LEU A 93 14.34 11.09 0.12
C LEU A 93 14.97 11.33 1.49
N SER A 94 14.22 11.84 2.47
CA SER A 94 14.77 12.11 3.81
C SER A 94 15.28 10.84 4.51
N TYR A 95 14.67 9.69 4.22
CA TYR A 95 15.04 8.42 4.83
C TYR A 95 16.25 7.78 4.16
N TRP A 96 16.27 7.75 2.82
CA TRP A 96 17.30 7.03 2.06
C TRP A 96 18.49 7.91 1.64
N SER A 97 18.37 9.24 1.59
CA SER A 97 19.47 10.11 1.14
C SER A 97 20.80 9.83 1.85
N PRO A 98 20.87 9.63 3.19
CA PRO A 98 22.13 9.28 3.84
C PRO A 98 22.77 7.99 3.29
N ALA A 99 21.96 6.95 3.04
CA ALA A 99 22.44 5.70 2.47
C ALA A 99 22.86 5.86 1.00
N LEU A 100 22.12 6.66 0.22
CA LEU A 100 22.43 6.91 -1.19
C LEU A 100 23.69 7.77 -1.38
N LEU A 101 23.96 8.68 -0.46
CA LEU A 101 25.17 9.51 -0.47
C LEU A 101 26.44 8.67 -0.36
N MET A 102 26.40 7.49 0.29
CA MET A 102 27.54 6.57 0.36
C MET A 102 28.07 6.22 -1.03
N PHE A 103 27.17 5.94 -1.98
CA PHE A 103 27.52 5.60 -3.37
C PHE A 103 28.18 6.76 -4.15
N LEU A 104 28.09 7.99 -3.64
CA LEU A 104 28.66 9.19 -4.26
C LEU A 104 29.94 9.66 -3.56
N VAL A 105 29.95 9.63 -2.23
CA VAL A 105 31.04 10.15 -1.40
C VAL A 105 32.17 9.13 -1.25
N ASP A 106 31.84 7.86 -1.05
CA ASP A 106 32.81 6.77 -0.96
C ASP A 106 32.42 5.61 -1.89
N PRO A 107 32.68 5.77 -3.20
CA PRO A 107 32.30 4.78 -4.20
C PRO A 107 33.29 3.62 -4.28
N ALA A 108 34.20 3.45 -3.31
CA ALA A 108 35.19 2.38 -3.36
C ALA A 108 34.48 1.02 -3.49
N PRO A 109 34.94 0.13 -4.40
CA PRO A 109 34.38 -1.21 -4.50
C PRO A 109 34.43 -1.94 -3.15
N LEU A 110 33.37 -2.67 -2.85
CA LEU A 110 33.27 -3.45 -1.63
C LEU A 110 34.29 -4.59 -1.66
N GLU A 111 35.26 -4.54 -0.76
CA GLU A 111 36.20 -5.64 -0.56
C GLU A 111 35.65 -6.62 0.50
N TRP A 112 35.95 -7.91 0.36
CA TRP A 112 35.54 -8.93 1.34
C TRP A 112 36.01 -8.62 2.76
N SER A 113 37.17 -7.98 2.89
CA SER A 113 37.74 -7.49 4.16
C SER A 113 36.79 -6.52 4.88
N THR A 114 36.02 -5.70 4.16
CA THR A 114 35.08 -4.72 4.72
C THR A 114 33.83 -5.35 5.33
N LEU A 115 33.50 -6.58 4.94
CA LEU A 115 32.37 -7.33 5.51
C LEU A 115 32.74 -8.01 6.83
N LEU A 116 34.03 -8.16 7.12
CA LEU A 116 34.53 -8.78 8.34
C LEU A 116 34.73 -7.72 9.43
N PRO A 117 34.67 -8.11 10.73
CA PRO A 117 35.04 -7.19 11.79
C PRO A 117 36.49 -6.73 11.59
N PRO A 118 36.81 -5.43 11.80
CA PRO A 118 38.17 -4.96 11.62
C PRO A 118 39.11 -5.68 12.58
N GLN A 119 40.26 -6.18 12.09
CA GLN A 119 41.18 -7.02 12.88
C GLN A 119 41.70 -6.29 14.12
N ASP A 120 41.88 -4.96 14.03
CA ASP A 120 42.35 -4.09 15.11
C ASP A 120 41.24 -3.20 15.69
N ALA A 121 39.96 -3.57 15.50
CA ALA A 121 38.85 -2.82 16.05
C ALA A 121 38.87 -2.84 17.59
N GLY A 122 38.83 -1.65 18.21
CA GLY A 122 38.45 -1.53 19.60
C GLY A 122 37.07 -2.12 19.89
N ALA A 123 36.78 -2.44 21.15
CA ALA A 123 35.54 -3.10 21.56
C ALA A 123 34.27 -2.40 21.04
N ALA A 124 34.25 -1.07 21.01
CA ALA A 124 33.12 -0.29 20.51
C ALA A 124 32.83 -0.55 19.02
N ALA A 125 33.87 -0.52 18.18
CA ALA A 125 33.72 -0.77 16.74
C ALA A 125 33.26 -2.21 16.47
N LEU A 126 33.78 -3.19 17.22
CA LEU A 126 33.33 -4.57 17.13
C LEU A 126 31.85 -4.72 17.54
N TRP A 127 31.40 -4.02 18.58
CA TRP A 127 29.98 -4.00 18.97
C TRP A 127 29.09 -3.37 17.89
N CYS A 128 29.49 -2.23 17.33
CA CYS A 128 28.77 -1.60 16.22
C CYS A 128 28.65 -2.55 15.02
N TRP A 129 29.75 -3.23 14.65
CA TRP A 129 29.74 -4.22 13.58
C TRP A 129 28.77 -5.38 13.88
N ARG A 130 28.80 -5.94 15.10
CA ARG A 130 27.90 -7.04 15.50
C ARG A 130 26.43 -6.64 15.44
N ILE A 131 26.10 -5.42 15.88
CA ILE A 131 24.73 -4.89 15.82
C ILE A 131 24.30 -4.73 14.37
N ALA A 132 25.14 -4.13 13.51
CA ALA A 132 24.85 -3.95 12.09
C ALA A 132 24.68 -5.31 11.38
N ALA A 133 25.59 -6.26 11.60
CA ALA A 133 25.52 -7.60 11.02
C ALA A 133 24.28 -8.36 11.49
N GLY A 134 23.94 -8.29 12.78
CA GLY A 134 22.71 -8.86 13.33
C GLY A 134 21.46 -8.25 12.71
N HIS A 135 21.42 -6.91 12.58
CA HIS A 135 20.32 -6.20 11.93
C HIS A 135 20.16 -6.64 10.46
N CYS A 136 21.24 -6.69 9.68
CA CYS A 136 21.20 -7.17 8.29
C CYS A 136 20.75 -8.63 8.20
N ALA A 137 21.23 -9.51 9.08
CA ALA A 137 20.81 -10.91 9.12
C ALA A 137 19.30 -11.03 9.42
N CYS A 138 18.78 -10.23 10.35
CA CYS A 138 17.34 -10.16 10.63
C CYS A 138 16.55 -9.65 9.41
N GLN A 139 17.03 -8.62 8.71
CA GLN A 139 16.39 -8.13 7.48
C GLN A 139 16.34 -9.22 6.40
N LEU A 140 17.47 -9.90 6.12
CA LEU A 140 17.50 -11.00 5.15
C LEU A 140 16.56 -12.13 5.56
N PHE A 141 16.55 -12.50 6.84
CA PHE A 141 15.62 -13.50 7.35
C PHE A 141 14.16 -13.09 7.12
N VAL A 142 13.78 -11.85 7.45
CA VAL A 142 12.41 -11.35 7.25
C VAL A 142 12.04 -11.33 5.76
N ALA A 143 12.92 -10.79 4.91
CA ALA A 143 12.71 -10.71 3.47
C ALA A 143 12.53 -12.10 2.83
N PHE A 144 13.37 -13.08 3.16
CA PHE A 144 13.32 -14.43 2.57
C PHE A 144 12.30 -15.36 3.23
N SER A 145 11.91 -15.09 4.48
CA SER A 145 10.86 -15.87 5.16
C SER A 145 9.45 -15.48 4.72
N PHE A 146 9.30 -14.34 4.02
CA PHE A 146 8.00 -13.76 3.65
C PHE A 146 7.07 -13.57 4.85
N LEU A 147 7.61 -13.39 6.06
CA LEU A 147 6.82 -13.22 7.28
C LEU A 147 5.81 -12.07 7.15
N GLU A 148 6.17 -11.04 6.39
CA GLU A 148 5.32 -9.88 6.07
C GLU A 148 4.03 -10.25 5.36
N ALA A 149 4.03 -11.28 4.52
CA ALA A 149 2.80 -11.76 3.89
C ALA A 149 1.80 -12.35 4.90
N TYR A 150 2.25 -12.59 6.15
CA TYR A 150 1.49 -13.22 7.22
C TYR A 150 1.25 -12.31 8.44
N THR A 151 1.82 -11.10 8.46
CA THR A 151 1.67 -10.14 9.56
C THR A 151 1.01 -8.85 9.09
N SER A 152 -0.01 -8.40 9.82
CA SER A 152 -0.63 -7.08 9.62
C SER A 152 0.24 -6.02 10.28
N GLY A 153 1.33 -5.61 9.64
CA GLY A 153 2.21 -4.56 10.17
C GLY A 153 3.60 -4.57 9.56
N MET A 154 4.26 -3.41 9.58
CA MET A 154 5.68 -3.32 9.25
C MET A 154 6.49 -3.89 10.42
N LEU A 155 7.14 -5.02 10.22
CA LEU A 155 8.21 -5.48 11.12
C LEU A 155 9.35 -4.44 11.11
N PRO A 156 10.11 -4.29 12.21
CA PRO A 156 11.23 -3.35 12.29
C PRO A 156 12.39 -3.65 11.32
N PHE A 157 12.27 -4.70 10.50
CA PHE A 157 13.26 -5.17 9.53
C PHE A 157 12.68 -5.39 8.12
N THR A 158 11.44 -4.93 7.83
CA THR A 158 10.86 -5.07 6.47
C THR A 158 11.39 -4.03 5.50
N CYS A 159 11.35 -4.36 4.22
CA CYS A 159 11.39 -3.42 3.10
C CYS A 159 10.01 -2.85 2.70
N MET A 160 9.01 -2.92 3.58
CA MET A 160 7.60 -2.52 3.43
C MET A 160 6.74 -3.59 2.75
N PRO A 161 5.65 -4.09 3.41
CA PRO A 161 4.81 -5.19 2.91
C PRO A 161 4.07 -4.87 1.60
N VAL A 162 4.11 -3.60 1.18
CA VAL A 162 3.57 -3.10 -0.08
C VAL A 162 4.22 -3.80 -1.29
N PHE A 163 5.40 -4.40 -1.17
CA PHE A 163 5.99 -5.18 -2.26
C PHE A 163 5.77 -6.69 -2.16
N ALA A 164 5.22 -7.18 -1.04
CA ALA A 164 5.11 -8.61 -0.77
C ALA A 164 3.92 -9.28 -1.48
N VAL A 165 2.85 -8.55 -1.76
CA VAL A 165 1.61 -9.11 -2.31
C VAL A 165 1.18 -8.35 -3.57
N SER A 166 1.04 -9.07 -4.68
CA SER A 166 0.45 -8.51 -5.89
C SER A 166 -1.02 -8.17 -5.64
N THR A 167 -1.39 -6.93 -5.97
CA THR A 167 -2.74 -6.38 -5.83
C THR A 167 -3.32 -6.06 -7.19
N ASN A 168 -4.65 -5.98 -7.28
CA ASN A 168 -5.36 -5.62 -8.50
C ASN A 168 -6.61 -4.83 -8.10
N LEU A 169 -6.77 -3.64 -8.67
CA LEU A 169 -7.90 -2.72 -8.42
C LEU A 169 -9.27 -3.40 -8.54
N PHE A 170 -9.40 -4.32 -9.50
CA PHE A 170 -10.64 -5.01 -9.83
C PHE A 170 -10.70 -6.42 -9.24
N ASP A 171 -9.85 -6.76 -8.28
CA ASP A 171 -9.98 -8.00 -7.51
C ASP A 171 -10.98 -7.77 -6.35
N PRO A 172 -12.22 -8.29 -6.45
CA PRO A 172 -13.23 -8.06 -5.43
C PRO A 172 -12.97 -8.84 -4.14
N THR A 173 -11.97 -9.74 -4.13
CA THR A 173 -11.62 -10.58 -2.99
C THR A 173 -10.63 -9.90 -2.03
N ILE A 174 -9.99 -8.83 -2.49
CA ILE A 174 -9.08 -8.01 -1.70
C ILE A 174 -9.76 -6.67 -1.44
N PRO A 175 -10.07 -6.34 -0.19
CA PRO A 175 -10.57 -5.02 0.14
C PRO A 175 -9.51 -3.96 -0.12
N HIS A 176 -9.88 -2.93 -0.86
CA HIS A 176 -9.08 -1.75 -1.15
C HIS A 176 -9.47 -0.63 -0.21
N SER A 177 -8.48 0.02 0.39
CA SER A 177 -8.68 1.22 1.19
C SER A 177 -8.08 2.42 0.46
N PHE A 178 -8.85 3.49 0.34
CA PHE A 178 -8.45 4.76 -0.24
C PHE A 178 -8.74 5.86 0.78
N VAL A 179 -7.88 6.89 0.80
CA VAL A 179 -8.01 8.00 1.74
C VAL A 179 -7.83 9.31 1.00
N MET A 180 -8.64 10.30 1.33
CA MET A 180 -8.46 11.70 0.94
C MET A 180 -8.39 12.54 2.20
N THR A 181 -7.35 13.34 2.32
CA THR A 181 -7.20 14.31 3.40
C THR A 181 -7.04 15.71 2.82
N GLY A 182 -7.56 16.69 3.55
CA GLY A 182 -7.29 18.10 3.33
C GLY A 182 -5.94 18.49 3.91
N GLY A 183 -5.36 19.57 3.38
CA GLY A 183 -4.03 20.05 3.76
C GLY A 183 -2.92 19.52 2.86
N GLU A 184 -1.68 19.94 3.13
CA GLU A 184 -0.53 19.58 2.30
C GLU A 184 0.16 18.31 2.80
N VAL A 185 -0.33 17.19 2.30
CA VAL A 185 0.13 15.82 2.61
C VAL A 185 1.53 15.49 2.10
N ARG A 186 2.09 16.32 1.22
CA ARG A 186 3.43 16.14 0.63
C ARG A 186 4.52 16.90 1.38
N CYS A 187 4.17 17.80 2.30
CA CYS A 187 5.15 18.52 3.10
C CYS A 187 5.85 17.60 4.11
N ALA A 188 7.11 17.90 4.40
CA ALA A 188 7.84 17.25 5.49
C ALA A 188 7.10 17.44 6.83
N GLY A 189 7.08 16.39 7.66
CA GLY A 189 6.41 16.40 8.96
C GLY A 189 4.89 16.16 8.92
N HIS A 190 4.30 15.93 7.74
CA HIS A 190 2.90 15.51 7.66
C HIS A 190 2.73 14.07 8.17
N MET A 191 1.58 13.79 8.81
CA MET A 191 1.29 12.50 9.43
C MET A 191 0.97 11.44 8.35
N GLY A 192 2.01 10.92 7.68
CA GLY A 192 1.88 9.80 6.74
C GLY A 192 1.21 8.57 7.36
N ASP A 193 1.23 8.46 8.69
CA ASP A 193 0.52 7.49 9.48
C ASP A 193 -1.00 7.46 9.21
N VAL A 194 -1.66 8.60 9.04
CA VAL A 194 -3.14 8.67 8.84
C VAL A 194 -3.56 7.98 7.53
N GLU A 195 -2.63 7.87 6.59
CA GLU A 195 -2.88 7.35 5.27
C GLU A 195 -2.78 5.83 5.18
N TRP A 196 -1.91 5.25 6.01
CA TRP A 196 -1.79 3.81 6.20
C TRP A 196 -2.78 3.31 7.27
N LYS A 197 -3.21 4.20 8.16
CA LYS A 197 -4.19 3.96 9.22
C LYS A 197 -5.59 4.28 8.71
N GLY A 198 -6.19 3.34 7.98
CA GLY A 198 -7.63 3.39 7.73
C GLY A 198 -8.41 3.34 9.07
N PRO A 199 -9.61 3.93 9.17
CA PRO A 199 -10.49 3.70 10.29
C PRO A 199 -10.86 2.21 10.26
N GLN A 200 -10.55 1.53 11.36
CA GLN A 200 -10.80 0.11 11.59
C GLN A 200 -9.81 -0.83 10.89
N PHE A 201 -8.72 -1.11 11.60
CA PHE A 201 -8.11 -2.43 11.64
C PHE A 201 -7.76 -2.72 13.09
N GLN A 202 -8.23 -3.82 13.72
CA GLN A 202 -8.02 -4.09 15.16
C GLN A 202 -6.56 -4.29 15.60
N ASP A 203 -5.58 -3.68 14.94
CA ASP A 203 -4.25 -3.52 15.50
C ASP A 203 -4.32 -2.43 16.59
N PRO A 204 -4.19 -2.76 17.88
CA PRO A 204 -4.30 -1.78 18.96
C PRO A 204 -3.26 -0.66 18.86
N TRP A 205 -2.21 -0.83 18.03
CA TRP A 205 -1.14 0.15 17.86
C TRP A 205 -1.37 1.13 16.70
N PHE A 206 -2.30 0.83 15.77
CA PHE A 206 -2.46 1.56 14.51
C PHE A 206 -3.90 2.00 14.21
N GLN A 207 -4.78 2.10 15.21
CA GLN A 207 -6.16 2.56 15.04
C GLN A 207 -6.34 4.03 15.33
N LEU A 208 -7.08 4.72 14.47
CA LEU A 208 -7.77 5.95 14.85
C LEU A 208 -9.18 5.56 15.34
N THR A 209 -9.46 5.86 16.60
CA THR A 209 -10.81 5.83 17.16
C THR A 209 -11.69 6.85 16.45
N HIS A 210 -13.01 6.66 16.54
CA HIS A 210 -13.97 7.62 16.02
C HIS A 210 -13.68 9.04 16.51
N ARG A 211 -13.41 9.17 17.81
CA ARG A 211 -13.06 10.43 18.46
C ARG A 211 -11.79 11.06 17.89
N GLU A 212 -10.78 10.26 17.55
CA GLU A 212 -9.55 10.76 16.94
C GLU A 212 -9.76 11.22 15.50
N VAL A 213 -10.58 10.51 14.71
CA VAL A 213 -10.97 10.93 13.35
C VAL A 213 -11.76 12.25 13.39
N GLU A 214 -12.69 12.39 14.33
CA GLU A 214 -13.44 13.64 14.56
C GLU A 214 -12.54 14.79 15.02
N ALA A 215 -11.48 14.49 15.77
CA ALA A 215 -10.55 15.50 16.29
C ALA A 215 -9.52 15.98 15.24
N LEU A 216 -9.51 15.41 14.02
CA LEU A 216 -8.59 15.85 12.98
C LEU A 216 -8.92 17.30 12.58
N PRO A 217 -7.92 18.20 12.53
CA PRO A 217 -8.12 19.62 12.23
C PRO A 217 -8.32 19.90 10.73
N PHE A 218 -8.56 18.86 9.93
CA PHE A 218 -8.72 18.93 8.48
C PHE A 218 -9.75 17.90 8.00
N PRO A 219 -10.46 18.15 6.88
CA PRO A 219 -11.35 17.16 6.30
C PRO A 219 -10.58 15.89 5.93
N ALA A 220 -11.13 14.74 6.27
CA ALA A 220 -10.56 13.44 5.95
C ALA A 220 -11.69 12.47 5.60
N MET A 221 -11.50 11.68 4.56
CA MET A 221 -12.43 10.67 4.08
C MET A 221 -11.69 9.38 3.75
N TRP A 222 -12.19 8.25 4.25
CA TRP A 222 -11.69 6.91 3.94
C TRP A 222 -12.78 6.09 3.27
N LEU A 223 -12.40 5.48 2.16
CA LEU A 223 -13.23 4.64 1.33
C LEU A 223 -12.66 3.23 1.35
N VAL A 224 -13.46 2.26 1.80
CA VAL A 224 -13.13 0.84 1.72
C VAL A 224 -14.04 0.18 0.70
N VAL A 225 -13.46 -0.48 -0.31
CA VAL A 225 -14.20 -1.15 -1.40
C VAL A 225 -13.71 -2.58 -1.53
N GLY A 226 -14.64 -3.53 -1.55
CA GLY A 226 -14.35 -4.95 -1.77
C GLY A 226 -15.24 -5.82 -0.90
N LYS A 227 -15.48 -7.05 -1.34
CA LYS A 227 -16.27 -8.00 -0.56
C LYS A 227 -15.32 -8.69 0.41
N ALA A 228 -15.57 -8.56 1.71
CA ALA A 228 -14.95 -9.48 2.63
C ALA A 228 -15.37 -10.88 2.20
N VAL A 229 -14.40 -11.74 1.90
CA VAL A 229 -14.70 -13.14 1.63
C VAL A 229 -15.28 -13.69 2.91
N SER A 230 -16.61 -13.81 2.97
CA SER A 230 -17.32 -14.41 4.10
C SER A 230 -16.57 -15.67 4.52
N SER A 231 -16.31 -15.83 5.82
CA SER A 231 -15.70 -17.04 6.37
C SER A 231 -16.47 -18.30 5.94
N LYS A 232 -17.77 -18.17 5.61
CA LYS A 232 -18.59 -19.22 4.99
C LYS A 232 -18.16 -19.57 3.55
N THR A 233 -17.70 -18.63 2.75
CA THR A 233 -17.20 -18.89 1.37
C THR A 233 -15.82 -19.55 1.36
N LEU A 234 -15.01 -19.31 2.40
CA LEU A 234 -13.75 -20.04 2.64
C LEU A 234 -13.99 -21.49 3.11
N ILE A 235 -15.21 -21.80 3.56
CA ILE A 235 -15.67 -23.10 4.04
C ILE A 235 -16.65 -23.68 3.00
N ARG A 236 -16.13 -24.40 2.00
CA ARG A 236 -17.00 -25.13 1.07
C ARG A 236 -17.50 -26.38 1.80
N ARG A 237 -18.78 -26.41 2.18
CA ARG A 237 -19.43 -27.67 2.59
C ARG A 237 -19.49 -28.57 1.36
N THR A 238 -18.81 -29.71 1.40
CA THR A 238 -18.96 -30.75 0.38
C THR A 238 -20.35 -31.39 0.51
N HIS A 239 -20.84 -32.03 -0.55
CA HIS A 239 -22.10 -32.79 -0.52
C HIS A 239 -22.14 -33.88 0.58
N SER A 240 -20.98 -34.27 1.13
CA SER A 240 -20.84 -35.19 2.26
C SER A 240 -21.00 -34.54 3.66
N GLY A 241 -21.35 -33.26 3.74
CA GLY A 241 -21.46 -32.54 5.02
C GLY A 241 -20.12 -32.18 5.67
N GLN A 242 -18.99 -32.50 5.04
CA GLN A 242 -17.66 -32.12 5.53
C GLN A 242 -17.33 -30.67 5.16
N VAL A 243 -16.83 -29.94 6.14
CA VAL A 243 -16.29 -28.59 6.00
C VAL A 243 -14.89 -28.70 5.39
N LYS A 244 -14.74 -28.50 4.08
CA LYS A 244 -13.42 -28.37 3.43
C LYS A 244 -13.05 -26.89 3.32
N LEU A 245 -11.94 -26.51 3.98
CA LEU A 245 -11.28 -25.26 3.66
C LEU A 245 -10.63 -25.37 2.27
N VAL A 246 -10.75 -24.34 1.45
CA VAL A 246 -10.05 -24.23 0.13
C VAL A 246 -8.51 -24.23 0.29
N ALA A 247 -7.99 -24.20 1.52
CA ALA A 247 -6.57 -24.26 1.84
C ALA A 247 -6.04 -25.70 2.03
N GLU A 248 -6.38 -26.65 1.15
CA GLU A 248 -5.89 -28.03 1.29
C GLU A 248 -4.38 -28.17 1.10
N HIS A 249 -3.73 -27.24 0.38
CA HIS A 249 -2.31 -27.33 -0.01
C HIS A 249 -1.31 -26.75 1.00
N LEU A 250 -1.75 -26.33 2.20
CA LEU A 250 -0.82 -25.86 3.23
C LEU A 250 -0.28 -27.04 4.06
N PRO A 251 1.04 -27.13 4.27
CA PRO A 251 1.71 -28.35 4.73
C PRO A 251 1.41 -28.74 6.19
N THR A 252 0.86 -27.83 7.01
CA THR A 252 0.62 -28.13 8.44
C THR A 252 -0.72 -27.60 8.95
N ARG A 253 -1.36 -28.36 9.84
CA ARG A 253 -2.61 -27.97 10.54
C ARG A 253 -2.45 -26.65 11.32
N GLY A 254 -1.27 -26.42 11.90
CA GLY A 254 -0.95 -25.18 12.63
C GLY A 254 -0.95 -23.95 11.73
N LEU A 255 -0.33 -24.04 10.54
CA LEU A 255 -0.30 -22.95 9.57
C LEU A 255 -1.70 -22.64 9.02
N LYS A 256 -2.54 -23.66 8.77
CA LYS A 256 -3.94 -23.48 8.38
C LYS A 256 -4.75 -22.74 9.44
N ARG A 257 -4.58 -23.07 10.73
CA ARG A 257 -5.25 -22.39 11.84
C ARG A 257 -4.74 -20.96 11.99
N LYS A 258 -3.43 -20.74 11.89
CA LYS A 258 -2.83 -19.40 11.96
C LYS A 258 -3.31 -18.52 10.80
N LEU A 259 -3.28 -19.02 9.56
CA LEU A 259 -3.80 -18.29 8.39
C LEU A 259 -5.31 -18.03 8.47
N ARG A 260 -6.10 -18.98 8.96
CA ARG A 260 -7.53 -18.75 9.19
C ARG A 260 -7.73 -17.63 10.19
N ASN A 261 -7.06 -17.71 11.35
CA ASN A 261 -7.15 -16.68 12.37
C ASN A 261 -6.61 -15.33 11.85
N THR A 262 -5.52 -15.30 11.09
CA THR A 262 -4.98 -14.08 10.48
C THR A 262 -5.94 -13.52 9.44
N MET A 263 -6.55 -14.32 8.57
CA MET A 263 -7.50 -13.83 7.58
C MET A 263 -8.82 -13.39 8.20
N GLU A 264 -9.35 -14.17 9.15
CA GLU A 264 -10.52 -13.79 9.92
C GLU A 264 -10.23 -12.52 10.71
N ASN A 265 -9.06 -12.39 11.33
CA ASN A 265 -8.65 -11.16 11.99
C ASN A 265 -8.49 -10.03 10.96
N THR A 266 -7.75 -10.18 9.87
CA THR A 266 -7.59 -9.12 8.84
C THR A 266 -8.95 -8.68 8.27
N LEU A 267 -9.88 -9.59 8.01
CA LEU A 267 -11.23 -9.27 7.54
C LEU A 267 -12.13 -8.65 8.63
N ASN A 268 -12.02 -9.11 9.88
CA ASN A 268 -12.68 -8.52 11.06
C ASN A 268 -12.02 -7.20 11.49
N ASN A 269 -10.78 -6.98 11.06
CA ASN A 269 -10.01 -5.78 11.28
C ASN A 269 -10.52 -4.71 10.32
N LEU A 270 -10.58 -5.03 9.02
CA LEU A 270 -10.94 -4.13 7.92
C LEU A 270 -12.25 -3.35 8.06
N ALA A 271 -13.23 -3.91 8.78
CA ALA A 271 -14.48 -3.25 9.09
C ALA A 271 -15.23 -4.04 10.17
N LEU A 272 -16.08 -3.38 10.96
CA LEU A 272 -17.06 -4.10 11.79
C LEU A 272 -17.77 -5.17 10.94
N PRO A 273 -18.01 -6.40 11.45
CA PRO A 273 -18.60 -7.49 10.68
C PRO A 273 -19.86 -7.14 9.89
N LYS A 274 -20.62 -6.13 10.34
CA LYS A 274 -21.80 -5.58 9.65
C LYS A 274 -21.50 -4.92 8.29
N TYR A 275 -20.29 -4.39 8.09
CA TYR A 275 -19.88 -3.72 6.85
C TYR A 275 -19.20 -4.67 5.86
N ALA A 276 -18.64 -5.77 6.36
CA ALA A 276 -17.98 -6.81 5.56
C ALA A 276 -18.87 -7.33 4.41
N GLU A 277 -20.19 -7.38 4.63
CA GLU A 277 -21.17 -7.88 3.65
C GLU A 277 -21.58 -6.84 2.60
N SER A 278 -21.43 -5.54 2.89
CA SER A 278 -21.92 -4.45 2.04
C SER A 278 -21.04 -4.17 0.82
N GLY A 279 -19.79 -4.63 0.84
CA GLY A 279 -18.80 -4.38 -0.22
C GLY A 279 -18.24 -2.96 -0.25
N PHE A 280 -18.72 -2.07 0.62
CA PHE A 280 -18.45 -0.65 0.62
C PHE A 280 -18.58 -0.06 2.03
N ALA A 281 -17.56 0.66 2.49
CA ALA A 281 -17.65 1.51 3.67
C ALA A 281 -17.04 2.88 3.37
N LEU A 282 -17.67 3.93 3.91
CA LEU A 282 -17.20 5.30 3.79
C LEU A 282 -17.20 5.94 5.18
N PHE A 283 -16.10 6.54 5.55
CA PHE A 283 -15.93 7.28 6.79
C PHE A 283 -15.45 8.69 6.44
N ALA A 284 -16.07 9.71 7.03
CA ALA A 284 -15.65 11.09 6.86
C ALA A 284 -15.85 11.87 8.17
N ASN A 285 -14.99 12.85 8.45
CA ASN A 285 -15.15 13.76 9.59
C ASN A 285 -15.85 15.09 9.21
N PHE A 286 -16.53 15.10 8.06
CA PHE A 286 -17.26 16.24 7.52
C PHE A 286 -18.54 15.75 6.84
N GLU A 287 -19.46 16.67 6.56
CA GLU A 287 -20.67 16.36 5.79
C GLU A 287 -20.31 16.16 4.32
N VAL A 288 -20.45 14.92 3.83
CA VAL A 288 -20.13 14.57 2.43
C VAL A 288 -21.23 15.10 1.51
N PRO A 289 -20.94 16.04 0.58
CA PRO A 289 -21.95 16.52 -0.36
C PRO A 289 -22.48 15.37 -1.23
N GLU A 290 -23.77 15.39 -1.57
CA GLU A 290 -24.39 14.33 -2.41
C GLU A 290 -23.66 14.14 -3.75
N GLU A 291 -23.19 15.24 -4.38
CA GLU A 291 -22.40 15.15 -5.62
C GLU A 291 -21.10 14.35 -5.43
N LEU A 292 -20.40 14.52 -4.31
CA LEU A 292 -19.20 13.76 -3.99
C LEU A 292 -19.55 12.31 -3.69
N LEU A 293 -20.62 12.08 -2.91
CA LEU A 293 -21.09 10.75 -2.57
C LEU A 293 -21.47 9.94 -3.82
N ASP A 294 -22.18 10.53 -4.77
CA ASP A 294 -22.56 9.88 -6.03
C ASP A 294 -21.34 9.49 -6.87
N ARG A 295 -20.30 10.32 -6.89
CA ARG A 295 -19.05 9.99 -7.59
C ARG A 295 -18.26 8.89 -6.87
N VAL A 296 -18.24 8.90 -5.55
CA VAL A 296 -17.67 7.80 -4.75
C VAL A 296 -18.42 6.49 -5.03
N ARG A 297 -19.77 6.52 -5.06
CA ARG A 297 -20.60 5.37 -5.42
C ARG A 297 -20.28 4.84 -6.82
N LEU A 298 -20.05 5.73 -7.80
CA LEU A 298 -19.65 5.35 -9.15
C LEU A 298 -18.30 4.62 -9.15
N VAL A 299 -17.27 5.17 -8.47
CA VAL A 299 -15.97 4.50 -8.32
C VAL A 299 -16.14 3.11 -7.70
N THR A 300 -16.89 3.02 -6.59
CA THR A 300 -17.18 1.75 -5.93
C THR A 300 -17.87 0.76 -6.86
N ARG A 301 -18.87 1.19 -7.63
CA ARG A 301 -19.56 0.34 -8.59
C ARG A 301 -18.61 -0.20 -9.66
N ILE A 302 -17.76 0.66 -10.24
CA ILE A 302 -16.78 0.26 -11.26
C ILE A 302 -15.83 -0.81 -10.71
N LEU A 303 -15.33 -0.63 -9.49
CA LEU A 303 -14.43 -1.58 -8.81
C LEU A 303 -15.14 -2.90 -8.45
N LEU A 304 -16.35 -2.85 -7.85
CA LEU A 304 -17.10 -4.04 -7.41
C LEU A 304 -17.69 -4.86 -8.56
N CYS A 305 -18.04 -4.21 -9.68
CA CYS A 305 -18.45 -4.88 -10.92
C CYS A 305 -17.24 -5.28 -11.78
N GLY A 306 -16.03 -5.01 -11.30
CA GLY A 306 -14.78 -5.40 -11.93
C GLY A 306 -14.47 -6.89 -11.81
N CYS A 307 -13.60 -7.35 -12.71
CA CYS A 307 -12.86 -8.59 -12.57
C CYS A 307 -11.38 -8.35 -12.88
N ALA A 308 -10.51 -9.26 -12.46
CA ALA A 308 -9.06 -9.04 -12.52
C ALA A 308 -8.50 -8.72 -13.93
N SER A 309 -9.16 -9.16 -15.01
CA SER A 309 -8.77 -8.83 -16.40
C SER A 309 -9.06 -7.38 -16.78
N ASP A 310 -9.96 -6.71 -16.08
CA ASP A 310 -10.31 -5.30 -16.34
C ASP A 310 -9.14 -4.34 -16.06
N ALA A 311 -8.13 -4.79 -15.31
CA ALA A 311 -6.86 -4.08 -15.18
C ALA A 311 -6.11 -3.88 -16.51
N TYR A 312 -6.54 -4.57 -17.57
CA TYR A 312 -6.01 -4.42 -18.93
C TYR A 312 -7.01 -3.73 -19.88
N ASP A 313 -8.23 -3.43 -19.42
CA ASP A 313 -9.24 -2.70 -20.19
C ASP A 313 -9.00 -1.19 -20.05
N ARG A 314 -8.49 -0.59 -21.13
CA ARG A 314 -8.18 0.84 -21.16
C ARG A 314 -9.43 1.72 -20.96
N CYS A 315 -10.57 1.37 -21.53
CA CYS A 315 -11.79 2.17 -21.42
C CYS A 315 -12.29 2.19 -19.98
N LYS A 316 -12.25 1.03 -19.31
CA LYS A 316 -12.67 0.91 -17.90
C LYS A 316 -11.70 1.61 -16.94
N LEU A 317 -10.39 1.56 -17.22
CA LEU A 317 -9.39 2.33 -16.50
C LEU A 317 -9.58 3.84 -16.70
N GLU A 318 -9.91 4.28 -17.92
CA GLU A 318 -10.23 5.68 -18.21
C GLU A 318 -11.45 6.16 -17.43
N GLU A 319 -12.54 5.39 -17.43
CA GLU A 319 -13.74 5.69 -16.63
C GLU A 319 -13.44 5.77 -15.13
N LEU A 320 -12.69 4.79 -14.60
CA LEU A 320 -12.32 4.73 -13.18
C LEU A 320 -11.45 5.94 -12.77
N VAL A 321 -10.43 6.25 -13.56
CA VAL A 321 -9.50 7.36 -13.30
C VAL A 321 -10.23 8.70 -13.38
N GLU A 322 -11.19 8.85 -14.30
CA GLU A 322 -11.98 10.06 -14.43
C GLU A 322 -12.98 10.25 -13.28
N ALA A 323 -13.65 9.17 -12.86
CA ALA A 323 -14.51 9.19 -11.69
C ALA A 323 -13.72 9.56 -10.41
N GLN A 324 -12.50 9.04 -10.26
CA GLN A 324 -11.58 9.40 -9.18
C GLN A 324 -11.17 10.86 -9.22
N ARG A 325 -10.83 11.40 -10.41
CA ARG A 325 -10.50 12.81 -10.61
C ARG A 325 -11.61 13.71 -10.11
N THR A 326 -12.84 13.41 -10.55
CA THR A 326 -14.02 14.17 -10.16
C THR A 326 -14.26 14.10 -8.65
N CYS A 327 -14.07 12.93 -8.02
CA CYS A 327 -14.14 12.81 -6.55
C CYS A 327 -13.14 13.75 -5.87
N ARG A 328 -11.89 13.80 -6.36
CA ARG A 328 -10.86 14.65 -5.78
C ARG A 328 -11.19 16.13 -5.92
N GLU A 329 -11.62 16.56 -7.11
CA GLU A 329 -12.02 17.94 -7.36
C GLU A 329 -13.19 18.38 -6.45
N LEU A 330 -14.18 17.51 -6.25
CA LEU A 330 -15.31 17.76 -5.34
C LEU A 330 -14.86 17.81 -3.87
N PHE A 331 -13.96 16.91 -3.45
CA PHE A 331 -13.38 16.92 -2.12
C PHE A 331 -12.55 18.18 -1.85
N ASP A 332 -11.75 18.63 -2.81
CA ASP A 332 -10.95 19.85 -2.68
C ASP A 332 -11.84 21.09 -2.53
N ARG A 333 -13.03 21.13 -3.13
CA ARG A 333 -14.04 22.18 -2.87
C ARG A 333 -14.50 22.18 -1.42
N VAL A 334 -14.74 21.00 -0.83
CA VAL A 334 -15.09 20.89 0.60
C VAL A 334 -13.96 21.40 1.49
N VAL A 335 -12.71 21.08 1.15
CA VAL A 335 -11.54 21.58 1.88
C VAL A 335 -11.47 23.11 1.82
N GLN A 336 -11.74 23.71 0.65
CA GLN A 336 -11.69 25.16 0.44
C GLN A 336 -12.81 25.92 1.16
N THR A 337 -14.02 25.36 1.23
CA THR A 337 -15.15 26.02 1.92
C THR A 337 -14.99 26.05 3.44
N LYS A 338 -14.00 25.31 3.98
CA LYS A 338 -13.72 25.21 5.42
C LYS A 338 -14.95 24.88 6.27
N GLN A 339 -15.95 24.22 5.68
CA GLN A 339 -17.07 23.65 6.41
C GLN A 339 -16.59 22.40 7.16
N LEU A 340 -15.71 22.60 8.15
CA LEU A 340 -15.61 21.65 9.24
C LEU A 340 -16.84 21.91 10.11
N PRO A 341 -17.83 21.01 10.15
CA PRO A 341 -19.01 21.24 10.95
C PRO A 341 -18.62 21.30 12.43
N ALA A 342 -19.40 22.03 13.24
CA ALA A 342 -19.30 21.99 14.69
C ALA A 342 -19.72 20.63 15.28
N SER A 343 -20.27 19.72 14.46
CA SER A 343 -20.62 18.35 14.85
C SER A 343 -20.53 17.40 13.63
N PRO A 344 -19.89 16.23 13.74
CA PRO A 344 -19.62 15.33 12.63
C PRO A 344 -20.87 14.59 12.11
N VAL A 345 -20.90 14.32 10.81
CA VAL A 345 -21.92 13.48 10.16
C VAL A 345 -21.38 12.07 10.02
N LEU A 346 -21.81 11.20 10.93
CA LEU A 346 -21.60 9.76 10.83
C LEU A 346 -22.57 9.24 9.75
N PHE A 347 -22.08 8.82 8.59
CA PHE A 347 -22.89 8.01 7.67
C PHE A 347 -23.06 6.60 8.26
N GLU A 348 -23.95 6.49 9.24
CA GLU A 348 -24.45 5.20 9.70
C GLU A 348 -25.54 4.72 8.72
N ARG A 349 -25.12 3.95 7.72
CA ARG A 349 -25.84 2.89 6.97
C ARG A 349 -25.04 2.70 5.68
N GLY A 350 -24.46 1.54 5.39
CA GLY A 350 -25.27 0.35 5.19
C GLY A 350 -26.34 0.55 4.11
N ILE A 351 -26.26 1.58 3.25
CA ILE A 351 -27.03 1.61 2.02
C ILE A 351 -26.41 0.51 1.16
N SER A 352 -27.10 -0.62 1.10
CA SER A 352 -26.89 -1.60 0.03
C SER A 352 -26.91 -0.83 -1.29
N LEU A 353 -25.73 -0.57 -1.88
CA LEU A 353 -25.57 0.11 -3.18
C LEU A 353 -26.20 -0.67 -4.36
N LEU A 354 -26.79 -1.82 -4.08
CA LEU A 354 -27.47 -2.72 -5.01
C LEU A 354 -29.00 -2.59 -5.00
N ARG A 355 -29.56 -1.46 -4.53
CA ARG A 355 -30.99 -1.17 -4.70
C ARG A 355 -31.21 0.01 -5.62
#